data_AF-A0A7K8Z675-F1
#
_entry.id   AF-A0A7K8Z675-F1
#
_cell.length_a   1.000
_cell.length_b   1.000
_cell.length_c   1.000
_cell.angle_alpha   90.00
_cell.angle_beta   90.00
_cell.angle_gamma   90.00
#
_symmetry.space_group_name_H-M   'P 1'
#
loop_
_entity.id
_entity.type
_entity.pdbx_description
1 polymer ?
#
loop_
_entity_poly.entity_id
_entity_poly.type
_entity_poly.pdbx_seq_one_letter_code
_entity_poly.pdbx_strand_id
1 'polypeptide(L)'
;SSRQLLDILENPSERDHHTPHPRAQRDLGPPSGKLKKIFGWGDFYSNIKTVKLNLLITGKVVDHGNGTVNVFFQHNSTGHGNISVSLVPPTKAVEFDLEQQIFIEAKESKVFNCRVEYEKVDRAQKTSLCTYDPAKTCYHEHTQSHVSWVCSKPFKVICIYITFYSTDYRLVQKVCPDYNYHSDVPYFPSG
;
A
#
# COMPACT_ATOMS: atom_id res chain seq x y z
N SER A 1 66.71 -7.69 -61.29
CA SER A 1 66.74 -9.16 -61.29
C SER A 1 67.04 -9.64 -59.88
N SER A 2 66.60 -10.80 -59.37
CA SER A 2 65.52 -11.76 -59.67
C SER A 2 65.94 -13.07 -59.01
N ARG A 3 65.14 -13.60 -58.05
CA ARG A 3 65.25 -14.96 -57.45
C ARG A 3 66.50 -15.24 -56.59
N GLN A 4 66.54 -16.22 -55.67
CA GLN A 4 65.53 -16.97 -54.88
C GLN A 4 66.29 -17.47 -53.61
N LEU A 5 65.81 -17.33 -52.36
CA LEU A 5 64.71 -18.04 -51.66
C LEU A 5 65.21 -19.34 -50.97
N LEU A 6 64.80 -19.54 -49.71
CA LEU A 6 65.36 -20.45 -48.67
C LEU A 6 66.61 -19.82 -48.02
N ASP A 7 66.81 -19.87 -46.69
CA ASP A 7 66.73 -21.05 -45.82
C ASP A 7 66.51 -20.74 -44.30
N ILE A 8 66.47 -21.80 -43.47
CA ILE A 8 66.70 -21.86 -41.99
C ILE A 8 65.55 -21.49 -41.01
N LEU A 9 65.62 -22.12 -39.83
CA LEU A 9 64.66 -22.21 -38.71
C LEU A 9 65.07 -21.40 -37.46
N GLU A 10 64.13 -21.28 -36.51
CA GLU A 10 64.32 -21.14 -35.05
C GLU A 10 65.09 -19.94 -34.44
N ASN A 11 64.33 -19.00 -33.84
CA ASN A 11 64.39 -18.53 -32.43
C ASN A 11 65.71 -17.92 -31.83
N PRO A 12 65.64 -17.18 -30.69
CA PRO A 12 64.49 -16.88 -29.82
C PRO A 12 64.29 -15.39 -29.45
N SER A 13 63.16 -15.10 -28.78
CA SER A 13 63.00 -14.11 -27.68
C SER A 13 63.45 -12.65 -27.88
N GLU A 14 62.49 -11.72 -27.92
CA GLU A 14 62.22 -10.94 -26.69
C GLU A 14 60.75 -10.50 -26.55
N ARG A 15 60.45 -9.74 -25.50
CA ARG A 15 59.12 -9.45 -24.97
C ARG A 15 58.34 -8.41 -25.78
N ASP A 16 57.02 -8.50 -25.77
CA ASP A 16 56.19 -7.34 -25.45
C ASP A 16 54.97 -7.76 -24.59
N HIS A 17 54.36 -6.80 -23.90
CA HIS A 17 53.50 -7.02 -22.74
C HIS A 17 52.16 -6.30 -22.92
N HIS A 18 51.22 -6.92 -23.64
CA HIS A 18 49.94 -6.29 -24.00
C HIS A 18 48.74 -6.95 -23.32
N THR A 19 47.99 -6.09 -22.64
CA THR A 19 46.83 -6.35 -21.79
C THR A 19 45.67 -7.06 -22.50
N PRO A 20 44.89 -7.90 -21.81
CA PRO A 20 43.69 -8.50 -22.38
C PRO A 20 42.64 -7.43 -22.71
N HIS A 21 42.01 -7.53 -23.90
CA HIS A 21 40.94 -6.63 -24.31
C HIS A 21 39.81 -6.57 -23.27
N PRO A 22 39.42 -5.39 -22.76
CA PRO A 22 38.14 -5.25 -22.08
C PRO A 22 37.03 -5.51 -23.11
N ARG A 23 36.16 -6.48 -22.82
CA ARG A 23 34.96 -6.73 -23.63
C ARG A 23 34.14 -5.44 -23.64
N ALA A 24 33.76 -4.95 -24.82
CA ALA A 24 32.92 -3.77 -24.94
C ALA A 24 31.60 -4.01 -24.18
N GLN A 25 31.50 -3.42 -22.99
CA GLN A 25 30.32 -3.49 -22.15
C GLN A 25 29.24 -2.67 -22.85
N ARG A 26 28.39 -3.34 -23.62
CA ARG A 26 27.18 -2.73 -24.18
C ARG A 26 26.36 -2.22 -23.00
N ASP A 27 26.35 -0.91 -22.84
CA ASP A 27 25.61 -0.25 -21.79
C ASP A 27 24.13 -0.55 -21.98
N LEU A 28 23.59 -1.38 -21.09
CA LEU A 28 22.18 -1.76 -21.08
C LEU A 28 21.41 -0.61 -20.43
N GLY A 29 21.27 0.47 -21.19
CA GLY A 29 20.45 1.62 -20.83
C GLY A 29 19.07 1.15 -20.33
N PRO A 30 18.54 1.80 -19.28
CA PRO A 30 17.47 1.25 -18.46
C PRO A 30 16.28 0.81 -19.33
N PRO A 31 15.78 -0.43 -19.17
CA PRO A 31 14.89 -1.05 -20.14
C PRO A 31 13.61 -0.23 -20.34
N SER A 32 13.50 0.36 -21.52
CA SER A 32 12.40 1.22 -21.92
C SER A 32 11.07 0.45 -21.93
N GLY A 33 9.98 1.15 -21.65
CA GLY A 33 8.63 0.60 -21.86
C GLY A 33 8.10 -0.35 -20.78
N LYS A 34 8.74 -0.51 -19.61
CA LYS A 34 7.99 -0.98 -18.44
C LYS A 34 6.96 0.07 -18.06
N LEU A 35 5.68 -0.20 -18.30
CA LEU A 35 4.57 0.61 -17.83
C LEU A 35 4.73 0.80 -16.31
N LYS A 36 5.02 2.04 -15.87
CA LYS A 36 5.10 2.37 -14.44
C LYS A 36 3.70 2.23 -13.84
N LYS A 37 3.38 1.03 -13.33
CA LYS A 37 2.21 0.75 -12.51
C LYS A 37 2.15 1.83 -11.43
N ILE A 38 1.09 2.65 -11.44
CA ILE A 38 1.10 3.92 -10.71
C ILE A 38 0.93 3.69 -9.21
N PHE A 39 0.30 2.56 -8.85
CA PHE A 39 0.27 2.01 -7.50
C PHE A 39 1.04 0.70 -7.44
N GLY A 40 2.11 0.61 -6.64
CA GLY A 40 2.99 -0.55 -6.52
C GLY A 40 2.38 -1.71 -5.76
N TRP A 41 1.86 -1.45 -4.55
CA TRP A 41 1.11 -2.44 -3.74
C TRP A 41 -0.10 -3.02 -4.50
N GLY A 42 -0.52 -4.22 -4.11
CA GLY A 42 -1.59 -5.00 -4.75
C GLY A 42 -2.88 -4.97 -3.94
N ASP A 43 -3.33 -6.15 -3.51
CA ASP A 43 -4.41 -6.27 -2.54
C ASP A 43 -3.90 -5.96 -1.11
N PHE A 44 -4.74 -5.30 -0.32
CA PHE A 44 -4.50 -4.97 1.08
C PHE A 44 -5.24 -5.93 2.01
N TYR A 45 -4.65 -6.24 3.17
CA TYR A 45 -5.23 -7.09 4.20
C TYR A 45 -4.88 -6.55 5.59
N SER A 46 -5.84 -6.50 6.50
CA SER A 46 -5.60 -6.25 7.92
C SER A 46 -6.61 -7.01 8.79
N ASN A 47 -6.15 -7.54 9.93
CA ASN A 47 -7.01 -8.09 10.97
C ASN A 47 -6.62 -7.50 12.32
N ILE A 48 -7.61 -6.94 13.03
CA ILE A 48 -7.47 -6.34 14.35
C ILE A 48 -8.50 -7.03 15.25
N LYS A 49 -8.06 -7.61 16.37
CA LYS A 49 -8.91 -8.47 17.20
C LYS A 49 -8.63 -8.27 18.68
N THR A 50 -9.70 -8.10 19.45
CA THR A 50 -9.72 -8.05 20.91
C THR A 50 -10.66 -9.11 21.48
N VAL A 51 -11.02 -9.02 22.76
CA VAL A 51 -12.04 -9.88 23.37
C VAL A 51 -13.45 -9.38 23.03
N LYS A 52 -13.61 -8.06 22.85
CA LYS A 52 -14.91 -7.40 22.62
C LYS A 52 -15.23 -7.09 21.16
N LEU A 53 -14.24 -7.05 20.26
CA LEU A 53 -14.44 -6.76 18.84
C LEU A 53 -13.38 -7.46 17.95
N ASN A 54 -13.82 -8.01 16.84
CA ASN A 54 -12.97 -8.50 15.75
C ASN A 54 -13.26 -7.70 14.48
N LEU A 55 -12.22 -7.36 13.72
CA LEU A 55 -12.29 -6.63 12.46
C LEU A 55 -11.38 -7.30 11.43
N LEU A 56 -11.93 -7.63 10.28
CA LEU A 56 -11.20 -8.10 9.09
C LEU A 56 -11.43 -7.10 7.95
N ILE A 57 -10.36 -6.56 7.38
CA ILE A 57 -10.37 -5.64 6.24
C ILE A 57 -9.64 -6.30 5.08
N THR A 58 -10.25 -6.26 3.90
CA THR A 58 -9.57 -6.44 2.62
C THR A 58 -9.70 -5.16 1.79
N GLY A 59 -8.69 -4.87 0.98
CA GLY A 59 -8.71 -3.75 0.04
C GLY A 59 -8.15 -4.17 -1.32
N LYS A 60 -8.62 -3.55 -2.39
CA LYS A 60 -8.14 -3.82 -3.77
C LYS A 60 -8.03 -2.53 -4.57
N VAL A 61 -6.91 -2.36 -5.26
CA VAL A 61 -6.63 -1.20 -6.11
C VAL A 61 -6.81 -1.57 -7.59
N VAL A 62 -7.47 -0.71 -8.36
CA VAL A 62 -7.66 -0.83 -9.81
C VAL A 62 -7.23 0.47 -10.48
N ASP A 63 -6.12 0.43 -11.22
CA ASP A 63 -5.64 1.52 -12.06
C ASP A 63 -6.31 1.42 -13.45
N HIS A 64 -7.06 2.45 -13.84
CA HIS A 64 -7.79 2.48 -15.12
C HIS A 64 -6.92 2.96 -16.29
N GLY A 65 -5.67 3.38 -16.05
CA GLY A 65 -4.74 3.89 -17.07
C GLY A 65 -5.07 5.30 -17.61
N ASN A 66 -6.35 5.67 -17.65
CA ASN A 66 -6.87 6.99 -18.04
C ASN A 66 -6.48 8.14 -17.07
N GLY A 67 -5.94 7.83 -15.89
CA GLY A 67 -5.61 8.80 -14.84
C GLY A 67 -6.53 8.80 -13.62
N THR A 68 -7.51 7.90 -13.55
CA THR A 68 -8.21 7.56 -12.30
C THR A 68 -7.78 6.19 -11.77
N VAL A 69 -7.92 6.02 -10.46
CA VAL A 69 -7.72 4.76 -9.73
C VAL A 69 -8.93 4.55 -8.83
N ASN A 70 -9.50 3.35 -8.83
CA ASN A 70 -10.50 2.98 -7.83
C ASN A 70 -9.84 2.14 -6.72
N VAL A 71 -10.24 2.37 -5.48
CA VAL A 71 -9.86 1.56 -4.32
C VAL A 71 -11.13 1.04 -3.66
N PHE A 72 -11.27 -0.29 -3.66
CA PHE A 72 -12.40 -0.97 -3.05
C PHE A 72 -11.98 -1.50 -1.69
N PHE A 73 -12.71 -1.16 -0.63
CA PHE A 73 -12.59 -1.82 0.66
C PHE A 73 -13.80 -2.71 0.92
N GLN A 74 -13.54 -3.89 1.49
CA GLN A 74 -14.54 -4.65 2.21
C GLN A 74 -14.06 -4.81 3.65
N HIS A 75 -14.92 -4.57 4.64
CA HIS A 75 -14.62 -4.95 6.00
C HIS A 75 -15.79 -5.67 6.68
N ASN A 76 -15.47 -6.72 7.42
CA ASN A 76 -16.41 -7.46 8.26
C ASN A 76 -15.96 -7.31 9.71
N SER A 77 -16.89 -7.01 10.62
CA SER A 77 -16.61 -6.94 12.05
C SER A 77 -17.68 -7.64 12.88
N THR A 78 -17.26 -8.18 14.03
CA THR A 78 -18.12 -8.89 14.97
C THR A 78 -17.78 -8.48 16.41
N GLY A 79 -18.75 -7.96 17.16
CA GLY A 79 -18.57 -7.54 18.55
C GLY A 79 -19.26 -6.23 18.88
N HIS A 80 -18.63 -5.40 19.72
CA HIS A 80 -19.10 -4.04 20.04
C HIS A 80 -17.97 -3.02 19.86
N GLY A 81 -18.26 -1.94 19.13
CA GLY A 81 -17.38 -0.80 18.97
C GLY A 81 -17.50 -0.11 17.60
N ASN A 82 -16.91 1.08 17.49
CA ASN A 82 -16.89 1.86 16.25
C ASN A 82 -15.63 1.55 15.44
N ILE A 83 -15.79 1.46 14.12
CA ILE A 83 -14.72 1.18 13.16
C ILE A 83 -14.89 2.13 11.98
N SER A 84 -13.78 2.63 11.45
CA SER A 84 -13.74 3.27 10.12
C SER A 84 -12.52 2.84 9.33
N VAL A 85 -12.67 2.79 8.00
CA VAL A 85 -11.59 2.55 7.04
C VAL A 85 -11.74 3.59 5.93
N SER A 86 -10.76 4.48 5.77
CA SER A 86 -10.80 5.54 4.76
C SER A 86 -9.46 5.73 4.06
N LEU A 87 -9.48 6.44 2.94
CA LEU A 87 -8.27 6.99 2.32
C LEU A 87 -7.99 8.37 2.92
N VAL A 88 -6.73 8.67 3.20
CA VAL A 88 -6.26 9.96 3.72
C VAL A 88 -4.97 10.41 3.02
N PRO A 89 -4.68 11.72 2.99
CA PRO A 89 -3.36 12.20 2.58
C PRO A 89 -2.28 11.81 3.61
N PRO A 90 -0.98 11.74 3.23
CA PRO A 90 0.08 11.38 4.17
C PRO A 90 0.27 12.35 5.33
N THR A 91 -0.22 13.58 5.17
CA THR A 91 -0.23 14.68 6.16
C THR A 91 -1.11 14.40 7.37
N LYS A 92 -2.16 13.59 7.24
CA LYS A 92 -3.08 13.27 8.33
C LYS A 92 -2.32 12.63 9.52
N ALA A 93 -2.41 13.23 10.70
CA ALA A 93 -1.82 12.69 11.93
C ALA A 93 -2.45 11.34 12.33
N VAL A 94 -1.76 10.56 13.15
CA VAL A 94 -2.31 9.35 13.78
C VAL A 94 -2.80 9.72 15.17
N GLU A 95 -4.11 9.83 15.34
CA GLU A 95 -4.70 10.38 16.56
C GLU A 95 -6.00 9.68 16.98
N PHE A 96 -6.23 9.58 18.29
CA PHE A 96 -7.39 8.92 18.91
C PHE A 96 -8.63 9.83 19.04
N ASP A 97 -8.58 11.04 18.49
CA ASP A 97 -9.67 12.02 18.62
C ASP A 97 -10.71 11.83 17.52
N LEU A 98 -11.99 11.82 17.91
CA LEU A 98 -13.13 11.63 17.03
C LEU A 98 -13.73 12.96 16.56
N GLU A 99 -13.57 14.04 17.33
CA GLU A 99 -14.19 15.35 17.05
C GLU A 99 -13.35 16.17 16.06
N GLN A 100 -12.02 16.13 16.19
CA GLN A 100 -11.10 16.80 15.26
C GLN A 100 -11.15 16.22 13.85
N GLN A 101 -11.50 14.92 13.72
CA GLN A 101 -11.59 14.22 12.43
C GLN A 101 -12.49 14.96 11.42
N ILE A 102 -13.68 15.38 11.85
CA ILE A 102 -14.71 16.00 11.00
C ILE A 102 -14.26 17.38 10.50
N PHE A 103 -13.63 18.18 11.36
CA PHE A 103 -13.14 19.52 11.01
C PHE A 103 -11.92 19.47 10.06
N ILE A 104 -11.05 18.48 10.23
CA ILE A 104 -9.91 18.23 9.34
C ILE A 104 -10.40 17.74 7.98
N GLU A 105 -11.35 16.81 7.94
CA GLU A 105 -11.94 16.26 6.71
C GLU A 105 -12.60 17.34 5.84
N ALA A 106 -13.35 18.27 6.45
CA ALA A 106 -13.93 19.44 5.76
C ALA A 106 -12.87 20.44 5.20
N LYS A 107 -11.62 20.36 5.66
CA LYS A 107 -10.52 21.27 5.29
C LYS A 107 -9.53 20.64 4.30
N GLU A 108 -9.18 19.37 4.46
CA GLU A 108 -8.28 18.64 3.54
C GLU A 108 -9.01 18.13 2.27
N SER A 109 -10.33 17.95 2.29
CA SER A 109 -11.12 17.49 1.13
C SER A 109 -11.07 18.39 -0.12
N LYS A 110 -10.63 19.66 0.01
CA LYS A 110 -10.34 20.55 -1.12
C LYS A 110 -8.99 20.30 -1.80
N VAL A 111 -8.14 19.46 -1.21
CA VAL A 111 -6.76 19.17 -1.65
C VAL A 111 -6.57 17.67 -1.93
N PHE A 112 -7.38 16.81 -1.29
CA PHE A 112 -7.31 15.36 -1.44
C PHE A 112 -8.19 14.87 -2.59
N ASN A 113 -7.56 14.46 -3.70
CA ASN A 113 -8.25 14.08 -4.95
C ASN A 113 -8.87 12.66 -4.93
N CYS A 114 -9.26 12.15 -3.76
CA CYS A 114 -9.96 10.88 -3.59
C CYS A 114 -11.28 11.11 -2.85
N ARG A 115 -12.36 10.47 -3.31
CA ARG A 115 -13.70 10.56 -2.72
C ARG A 115 -14.40 9.21 -2.71
N VAL A 116 -15.33 9.02 -1.78
CA VAL A 116 -16.29 7.91 -1.85
C VAL A 116 -17.17 8.09 -3.08
N GLU A 117 -17.30 7.01 -3.85
CA GLU A 117 -18.18 6.86 -5.01
C GLU A 117 -19.41 6.02 -4.66
N TYR A 118 -19.22 5.02 -3.81
CA TYR A 118 -20.26 4.12 -3.33
C TYR A 118 -19.92 3.63 -1.92
N GLU A 119 -20.93 3.53 -1.05
CA GLU A 119 -20.83 2.88 0.25
C GLU A 119 -22.08 2.04 0.50
N LYS A 120 -21.90 0.85 1.07
CA LYS A 120 -22.97 0.01 1.62
C LYS A 120 -22.52 -0.58 2.94
N VAL A 121 -23.32 -0.38 3.98
CA VAL A 121 -23.07 -0.93 5.33
C VAL A 121 -24.28 -1.74 5.78
N ASP A 122 -24.16 -3.06 5.73
CA ASP A 122 -25.14 -3.99 6.29
C ASP A 122 -24.82 -4.25 7.77
N ARG A 123 -25.80 -4.00 8.65
CA ARG A 123 -25.68 -4.28 10.09
C ARG A 123 -26.72 -5.31 10.52
N ALA A 124 -26.29 -6.33 11.23
CA ALA A 124 -27.15 -7.36 11.81
C ALA A 124 -26.75 -7.62 13.27
N GLN A 125 -27.69 -7.50 14.20
CA GLN A 125 -27.47 -7.84 15.60
C GLN A 125 -27.95 -9.28 15.85
N LYS A 126 -27.04 -10.15 16.31
CA LYS A 126 -27.38 -11.52 16.73
C LYS A 126 -27.49 -11.58 18.25
N THR A 127 -28.66 -11.99 18.72
CA THR A 127 -28.94 -12.24 20.13
C THR A 127 -28.71 -13.73 20.44
N SER A 128 -28.01 -14.03 21.54
CA SER A 128 -27.74 -15.41 21.99
C SER A 128 -27.46 -15.46 23.49
N LEU A 129 -27.71 -16.59 24.15
CA LEU A 129 -27.33 -16.77 25.56
C LEU A 129 -25.80 -16.67 25.73
N CYS A 130 -25.34 -16.06 26.82
CA CYS A 130 -23.91 -15.87 27.07
C CYS A 130 -23.22 -17.21 27.44
N THR A 131 -22.11 -17.54 26.79
CA THR A 131 -21.36 -18.81 27.02
C THR A 131 -20.90 -19.01 28.47
N TYR A 132 -20.67 -17.92 29.21
CA TYR A 132 -20.22 -17.92 30.60
C TYR A 132 -21.37 -17.83 31.62
N ASP A 133 -22.59 -17.52 31.17
CA ASP A 133 -23.77 -17.33 32.01
C ASP A 133 -25.05 -17.51 31.16
N PRO A 134 -25.61 -18.73 31.08
CA PRO A 134 -26.77 -19.01 30.23
C PRO A 134 -28.07 -18.36 30.73
N ALA A 135 -28.08 -17.73 31.92
CA ALA A 135 -29.20 -16.91 32.38
C ALA A 135 -29.15 -15.47 31.83
N LYS A 136 -28.06 -15.07 31.15
CA LYS A 136 -27.91 -13.76 30.54
C LYS A 136 -27.95 -13.81 29.00
N THR A 137 -28.61 -12.80 28.43
CA THR A 137 -28.62 -12.54 26.99
C THR A 137 -27.40 -11.73 26.59
N CYS A 138 -26.61 -12.27 25.67
CA CYS A 138 -25.51 -11.59 24.99
C CYS A 138 -25.93 -11.13 23.59
N TYR A 139 -25.44 -9.97 23.19
CA TYR A 139 -25.61 -9.41 21.86
C TYR A 139 -24.27 -9.45 21.12
N HIS A 140 -24.31 -9.75 19.83
CA HIS A 140 -23.17 -9.69 18.94
C HIS A 140 -23.58 -8.93 17.69
N GLU A 141 -23.07 -7.71 17.53
CA GLU A 141 -23.28 -6.96 16.30
C GLU A 141 -22.32 -7.48 15.24
N HIS A 142 -22.85 -7.75 14.05
CA HIS A 142 -22.09 -8.05 12.85
C HIS A 142 -22.30 -6.91 11.86
N THR A 143 -21.21 -6.25 11.44
CA THR A 143 -21.24 -5.21 10.41
C THR A 143 -20.41 -5.66 9.22
N GLN A 144 -21.03 -5.71 8.05
CA GLN A 144 -20.36 -5.88 6.77
C GLN A 144 -20.44 -4.56 6.01
N SER A 145 -19.30 -4.08 5.52
CA SER A 145 -19.18 -2.83 4.77
C SER A 145 -18.45 -3.07 3.45
N HIS A 146 -18.90 -2.36 2.42
CA HIS A 146 -18.28 -2.27 1.10
C HIS A 146 -18.19 -0.80 0.69
N VAL A 147 -17.00 -0.31 0.35
CA VAL A 147 -16.77 1.10 -0.03
C VAL A 147 -15.95 1.16 -1.33
N SER A 148 -16.45 1.86 -2.35
CA SER A 148 -15.68 2.27 -3.53
C SER A 148 -15.19 3.71 -3.32
N TRP A 149 -13.88 3.89 -3.40
CA TRP A 149 -13.25 5.21 -3.53
C TRP A 149 -12.79 5.40 -4.97
N VAL A 150 -13.01 6.59 -5.53
CA VAL A 150 -12.42 7.03 -6.80
C VAL A 150 -11.41 8.15 -6.56
N CYS A 151 -10.20 7.96 -7.08
CA CYS A 151 -9.07 8.88 -6.99
C CYS A 151 -8.66 9.39 -8.37
N SER A 152 -8.47 10.70 -8.53
CA SER A 152 -8.14 11.34 -9.81
C SER A 152 -6.77 12.01 -9.77
N LYS A 153 -5.98 11.89 -10.84
CA LYS A 153 -4.71 12.63 -10.95
C LYS A 153 -4.92 14.15 -10.86
N PRO A 154 -4.00 14.91 -10.23
CA PRO A 154 -2.76 14.44 -9.59
C PRO A 154 -3.02 13.94 -8.15
N PHE A 155 -2.70 12.68 -7.87
CA PHE A 155 -2.57 12.15 -6.51
C PHE A 155 -1.09 11.87 -6.21
N LYS A 156 -0.69 12.11 -4.96
CA LYS A 156 0.60 11.65 -4.41
C LYS A 156 0.40 10.26 -3.77
N VAL A 157 1.30 9.84 -2.88
CA VAL A 157 1.05 8.74 -1.94
C VAL A 157 -0.34 8.90 -1.31
N ILE A 158 -1.14 7.84 -1.32
CA ILE A 158 -2.39 7.73 -0.57
C ILE A 158 -2.14 6.81 0.62
N CYS A 159 -2.70 7.11 1.78
CA CYS A 159 -2.59 6.27 2.96
C CYS A 159 -3.98 5.74 3.36
N ILE A 160 -4.01 4.51 3.87
CA ILE A 160 -5.19 3.86 4.44
C ILE A 160 -5.23 4.23 5.92
N TYR A 161 -6.30 4.86 6.37
CA TYR A 161 -6.53 5.18 7.78
C TYR A 161 -7.56 4.20 8.36
N ILE A 162 -7.21 3.54 9.44
CA ILE A 162 -8.07 2.60 10.15
C ILE A 162 -8.26 3.14 11.57
N THR A 163 -9.51 3.26 12.00
CA THR A 163 -9.84 3.44 13.42
C THR A 163 -10.56 2.21 13.95
N PHE A 164 -10.25 1.84 15.19
CA PHE A 164 -10.82 0.72 15.91
C PHE A 164 -11.06 1.15 17.35
N TYR A 165 -12.32 1.34 17.73
CA TYR A 165 -12.75 1.79 19.04
C TYR A 165 -13.68 0.75 19.67
N SER A 166 -13.11 -0.27 20.30
CA SER A 166 -13.88 -1.22 21.11
C SER A 166 -13.99 -0.76 22.57
N THR A 167 -14.68 -1.57 23.38
CA THR A 167 -14.88 -1.34 24.81
C THR A 167 -13.73 -1.84 25.68
N ASP A 168 -12.82 -2.66 25.12
CA ASP A 168 -11.60 -3.13 25.80
C ASP A 168 -10.33 -2.42 25.31
N TYR A 169 -10.18 -2.17 24.00
CA TYR A 169 -9.03 -1.45 23.42
C TYR A 169 -9.43 -0.43 22.35
N ARG A 170 -8.56 0.56 22.15
CA ARG A 170 -8.59 1.54 21.06
C ARG A 170 -7.30 1.41 20.25
N LEU A 171 -7.40 1.49 18.93
CA LEU A 171 -6.26 1.47 18.00
C LEU A 171 -6.55 2.38 16.81
N VAL A 172 -5.53 3.11 16.35
CA VAL A 172 -5.57 3.91 15.14
C VAL A 172 -4.31 3.61 14.33
N GLN A 173 -4.46 3.39 13.02
CA GLN A 173 -3.36 2.98 12.15
C GLN A 173 -3.44 3.70 10.81
N LYS A 174 -2.39 4.46 10.46
CA LYS A 174 -2.17 4.99 9.11
C LYS A 174 -1.15 4.13 8.38
N VAL A 175 -1.62 3.32 7.44
CA VAL A 175 -0.75 2.56 6.52
C VAL A 175 -0.65 3.32 5.21
N CYS A 176 0.45 4.02 4.99
CA CYS A 176 0.84 4.45 3.65
C CYS A 176 1.41 3.21 2.91
N PRO A 177 0.88 2.75 1.74
CA PRO A 177 1.38 1.51 0.97
C PRO A 177 3.69 1.34 -0.96
N ASP A 178 4.35 2.21 -1.82
CA ASP A 178 4.38 3.57 -2.41
C ASP A 178 4.84 4.83 -1.65
N TYR A 179 5.00 4.87 -0.31
CA TYR A 179 5.49 6.12 0.34
C TYR A 179 6.93 6.41 -0.10
N ASN A 180 7.82 5.44 0.09
CA ASN A 180 9.23 5.51 -0.32
C ASN A 180 9.43 5.48 -1.85
N TYR A 181 8.37 5.39 -2.65
CA TYR A 181 8.43 5.43 -4.12
C TYR A 181 8.03 6.81 -4.69
N HIS A 182 7.33 7.64 -3.90
CA HIS A 182 6.95 9.00 -4.27
C HIS A 182 7.48 10.07 -3.30
N SER A 183 8.30 9.69 -2.33
CA SER A 183 8.94 10.58 -1.35
C SER A 183 10.38 10.14 -1.09
N ASP A 184 11.34 11.03 -1.38
CA ASP A 184 12.74 10.88 -1.00
C ASP A 184 12.97 11.23 0.49
N VAL A 185 11.98 11.83 1.16
CA VAL A 185 11.99 12.11 2.60
C VAL A 185 11.65 10.82 3.37
N PRO A 186 12.40 10.44 4.42
CA PRO A 186 12.08 9.28 5.25
C PRO A 186 10.69 9.37 5.89
N TYR A 187 9.97 8.26 5.98
CA TYR A 187 8.70 8.19 6.71
C TYR A 187 8.94 8.27 8.21
N PHE A 188 8.73 9.45 8.79
CA PHE A 188 8.66 9.63 10.24
C PHE A 188 7.21 9.41 10.70
N PRO A 189 6.89 8.32 11.43
CA PRO A 189 5.57 8.16 12.03
C PRO A 189 5.42 9.13 13.20
N SER A 190 4.66 10.19 13.01
CA SER A 190 4.19 11.06 14.10
C SER A 190 3.00 10.40 14.82
N GLY A 191 3.24 9.97 16.06
CA GLY A 191 2.30 9.37 17.01
C GLY A 191 2.97 9.20 18.37
#